data_AF-A0A925JI42-F1
#
_entry.id   AF-A0A925JI42-F1
#
_cell.length_a   1.000
_cell.length_b   1.000
_cell.length_c   1.000
_cell.angle_alpha   90.00
_cell.angle_beta   90.00
_cell.angle_gamma   90.00
#
_symmetry.space_group_name_H-M   'P 1'
#
loop_
_entity.id
_entity.type
_entity.pdbx_description
1 polymer ?
#
loop_
_entity_poly.entity_id
_entity_poly.type
_entity_poly.pdbx_seq_one_letter_code
_entity_poly.pdbx_strand_id
1 'polypeptide(L)' 'MKAQEILMILIFAAAVFYVARMIYKNLKAKNGCASNCKCGIDFSDVKIPKS' A
#
# COMPACT_ATOMS: atom_id res chain seq x y z
N MET A 1 -11.73 -21.72 -26.82
CA MET A 1 -11.70 -21.64 -25.35
C MET A 1 -12.66 -22.67 -24.78
N LYS A 2 -12.13 -23.70 -24.10
CA LYS A 2 -12.95 -24.72 -23.43
C LYS A 2 -13.43 -24.18 -22.06
N ALA A 3 -14.50 -24.74 -21.49
CA ALA A 3 -15.07 -24.24 -20.24
C ALA A 3 -14.07 -24.21 -19.05
N GLN A 4 -13.18 -25.21 -18.94
CA GLN A 4 -12.11 -25.22 -17.92
C GLN A 4 -11.08 -24.11 -18.13
N GLU A 5 -10.74 -23.81 -19.39
CA GLU A 5 -9.77 -22.78 -19.74
C GLU A 5 -10.28 -21.38 -19.36
N ILE A 6 -11.57 -21.12 -19.60
CA ILE A 6 -12.25 -19.89 -19.18
C ILE A 6 -12.23 -19.75 -17.66
N LEU A 7 -12.50 -20.83 -16.92
CA LEU A 7 -12.47 -20.82 -15.46
C LEU A 7 -11.09 -20.47 -14.90
N MET A 8 -10.03 -21.04 -15.47
CA MET A 8 -8.65 -20.76 -15.06
C MET A 8 -8.29 -19.29 -15.30
N ILE A 9 -8.66 -18.74 -16.46
CA ILE A 9 -8.42 -17.32 -16.79
C ILE A 9 -9.16 -16.42 -15.79
N LEU A 10 -10.42 -16.73 -15.45
CA LEU A 10 -11.20 -15.92 -14.51
C LEU A 10 -10.59 -15.90 -13.11
N ILE A 11 -10.19 -17.06 -12.58
CA ILE A 11 -9.57 -17.14 -11.24
C ILE A 11 -8.25 -16.39 -11.23
N PHE A 12 -7.43 -16.55 -12.27
CA PHE A 12 -6.14 -15.87 -12.37
C PHE A 12 -6.31 -14.35 -12.48
N ALA A 13 -7.23 -13.88 -13.33
CA ALA A 13 -7.54 -12.47 -13.47
C ALA A 13 -8.06 -11.87 -12.16
N ALA A 14 -8.92 -12.58 -11.43
CA ALA A 14 -9.41 -12.14 -10.12
C ALA A 14 -8.28 -12.01 -9.09
N ALA A 15 -7.36 -12.97 -9.04
CA ALA A 15 -6.21 -12.94 -8.15
C ALA A 15 -5.28 -11.75 -8.46
N VAL A 16 -4.93 -11.56 -9.74
CA VAL A 16 -4.11 -10.42 -10.19
C VAL A 16 -4.80 -9.09 -9.85
N PHE A 17 -6.09 -8.96 -10.11
CA PHE A 17 -6.86 -7.75 -9.79
C PHE A 17 -6.86 -7.45 -8.29
N TYR A 18 -7.03 -8.46 -7.43
CA TYR A 18 -7.01 -8.31 -5.99
C TYR A 18 -5.66 -7.79 -5.48
N VAL A 19 -4.56 -8.42 -5.90
CA VAL A 19 -3.20 -8.02 -5.50
C VAL A 19 -2.87 -6.63 -6.05
N ALA A 20 -3.18 -6.36 -7.33
CA ALA A 20 -2.99 -5.04 -7.92
C ALA A 20 -3.75 -3.97 -7.12
N ARG A 21 -5.05 -4.18 -6.82
CA ARG A 21 -5.86 -3.27 -6.01
C ARG A 21 -5.25 -3.04 -4.63
N MET A 22 -4.73 -4.08 -3.99
CA MET A 22 -4.06 -3.97 -2.68
C MET A 22 -2.83 -3.08 -2.79
N ILE A 23 -1.96 -3.31 -3.76
CA ILE A 23 -0.76 -2.50 -3.99
C ILE A 23 -1.13 -1.05 -4.33
N TYR A 24 -2.09 -0.83 -5.24
CA TYR A 24 -2.58 0.50 -5.59
C TYR A 24 -3.12 1.27 -4.38
N LYS A 25 -3.82 0.61 -3.45
CA LYS A 25 -4.28 1.26 -2.21
C LYS A 25 -3.14 1.65 -1.28
N ASN A 26 -2.08 0.83 -1.20
CA ASN A 26 -0.90 1.15 -0.40
C ASN A 26 -0.10 2.32 -0.99
N LEU A 27 0.00 2.40 -2.32
CA LEU A 27 0.72 3.47 -3.02
C LEU A 27 -0.08 4.78 -3.15
N LYS A 28 -1.41 4.70 -3.32
CA LYS A 28 -2.33 5.85 -3.30
C LYS A 28 -2.90 6.13 -1.91
N ALA A 29 -2.15 5.85 -0.85
CA ALA A 29 -2.44 6.48 0.43
C ALA A 29 -2.22 7.99 0.24
N LYS A 30 -3.31 8.77 0.24
CA LYS A 30 -3.30 10.22 -0.04
C LYS A 30 -2.44 11.04 0.93
N ASN A 31 -1.88 10.42 1.96
CA ASN A 31 -0.79 10.94 2.79
C ASN A 31 0.07 9.74 3.20
N GLY A 32 1.35 9.75 2.86
CA GLY A 32 2.30 8.68 3.18
C GLY A 32 2.51 8.56 4.69
N CYS A 33 1.69 7.74 5.34
CA CYS A 33 1.87 7.22 6.68
C CYS A 33 0.79 6.15 6.82
N ALA A 34 1.17 4.91 7.12
CA ALA A 34 0.22 3.95 7.69
C ALA A 34 -0.53 4.67 8.83
N SER A 35 -1.81 4.39 9.04
CA SER A 35 -2.69 5.08 10.01
C SER A 35 -2.18 5.13 11.47
N ASN A 36 -1.02 4.54 11.77
CA ASN A 36 -0.30 4.60 13.04
C ASN A 36 1.22 4.82 12.89
N CYS A 37 1.73 5.31 11.75
CA CYS A 37 3.15 5.64 11.64
C CYS A 37 3.41 7.05 12.18
N LYS A 38 4.19 7.14 13.27
CA LYS A 38 4.91 8.37 13.64
C LYS A 38 6.07 8.60 12.66
N CYS A 39 5.80 8.64 11.35
CA CYS A 39 6.82 8.91 10.34
C CYS A 39 7.05 10.42 10.28
N GLY A 40 7.84 10.91 11.24
CA GLY A 40 8.13 12.32 11.41
C GLY A 40 8.56 12.50 12.86
N ILE A 41 9.87 12.45 13.09
CA ILE A 41 10.40 12.90 14.37
C ILE A 41 10.22 14.42 14.37
N ASP A 42 9.35 14.90 15.25
CA ASP A 42 9.06 16.32 15.39
C ASP A 42 10.16 16.94 16.27
N PHE A 43 11.07 17.68 15.64
CA PHE A 43 12.17 18.36 16.34
C PHE A 43 11.76 19.73 16.92
N SER A 44 10.46 20.06 16.94
CA SER A 44 10.02 21.38 17.43
C SER A 44 10.35 21.62 18.90
N ASP A 45 10.60 20.55 19.68
CA ASP A 45 10.99 20.62 21.09
C ASP A 45 12.47 20.30 21.38
N VAL A 46 13.30 20.07 20.35
CA VAL A 46 14.74 19.82 20.58
C VAL A 46 15.47 21.15 20.74
N LYS A 47 15.59 21.62 21.99
CA LYS A 47 16.55 22.67 22.35
C LYS A 47 17.97 22.13 22.17
N ILE A 48 18.67 22.61 21.14
CA ILE A 48 20.11 22.37 21.00
C ILE A 48 20.83 23.20 22.08
N PRO A 49 21.51 22.57 23.07
CA PRO A 49 22.36 23.32 23.98
C PRO A 49 23.56 23.85 23.18
N LYS A 50 23.71 25.18 23.11
CA LYS A 50 24.92 25.81 22.57
C LYS A 50 26.08 25.58 23.56
N SER A 51 27.14 24.94 23.09
CA SER A 51 28.49 24.95 23.69
C SER A 51 29.22 26.24 23.32
#